data_AF-A0A1Z5H9F8-F1
#
_entry.id   AF-A0A1Z5H9F8-F1
#
_cell.length_a   1.000
_cell.length_b   1.000
_cell.length_c   1.000
_cell.angle_alpha   90.00
_cell.angle_beta   90.00
_cell.angle_gamma   90.00
#
_symmetry.space_group_name_H-M   'P 1'
#
loop_
_entity.id
_entity.type
_entity.pdbx_description
1 polymer ?
#
loop_
_entity_poly.entity_id
_entity_poly.type
_entity_poly.pdbx_seq_one_letter_code
_entity_poly.pdbx_strand_id
1 'polypeptide(L)'
;MAVSAQYSLALNKLVLSQKFIVRIKTCHNRPKAKSLLILCDGGGSNSSRHYIFKEDLQKTANALGLEIRIAHYPPYTSKYNPIEHRFFPHVTRACEGVVFDSVETVKTLISRTSTSKGLTTIVHILDKIYETGRKYAADFKEIMPIVFDTHLPKWNYRAIPQE
;
A
#
# COMPACT_ATOMS: atom_id res chain seq x y z
N MET A 1 8.49 7.41 7.27
CA MET A 1 7.21 6.67 7.29
C MET A 1 7.03 6.03 5.92
N ALA A 2 6.81 4.72 5.86
CA ALA A 2 6.71 3.98 4.60
C ALA A 2 5.27 4.00 4.12
N VAL A 3 5.01 4.54 2.92
CA VAL A 3 3.82 4.15 2.16
C VAL A 3 4.21 2.81 1.53
N SER A 4 3.84 1.69 2.16
CA SER A 4 3.84 0.43 1.43
C SER A 4 2.63 0.48 0.53
N ALA A 5 2.84 0.45 -0.76
CA ALA A 5 1.78 0.11 -1.65
C ALA A 5 2.25 -1.04 -2.53
N GLN A 6 1.45 -2.10 -2.48
CA GLN A 6 1.55 -3.21 -3.41
C GLN A 6 1.12 -2.65 -4.76
N TYR A 7 2.09 -2.31 -5.59
CA TYR A 7 1.79 -1.87 -6.94
C TYR A 7 1.87 -3.03 -7.90
N SER A 8 0.74 -3.28 -8.56
CA SER A 8 0.72 -3.98 -9.83
C SER A 8 1.18 -2.98 -10.89
N LEU A 9 2.47 -2.98 -11.25
CA LEU A 9 2.89 -2.33 -12.49
C LEU A 9 2.22 -3.08 -13.64
N ALA A 10 1.16 -2.50 -14.20
CA ALA A 10 0.53 -2.98 -15.41
C ALA A 10 1.42 -2.62 -16.63
N LEU A 11 2.54 -3.30 -16.74
CA LEU A 11 3.29 -3.41 -18.00
C LEU A 11 2.95 -4.79 -18.56
N ASN A 12 2.05 -4.79 -19.56
CA ASN A 12 1.66 -5.91 -20.43
C ASN A 12 1.43 -7.28 -19.77
N LYS A 13 0.14 -7.63 -19.62
CA LYS A 13 -0.41 -9.01 -19.47
C LYS A 13 0.64 -10.11 -19.20
N LEU A 14 1.08 -10.26 -17.95
CA LEU A 14 1.43 -11.54 -17.33
C LEU A 14 1.83 -11.31 -15.86
N VAL A 15 1.06 -11.88 -14.92
CA VAL A 15 1.49 -12.40 -13.61
C VAL A 15 2.71 -11.75 -12.90
N LEU A 16 2.64 -10.46 -12.57
CA LEU A 16 3.55 -9.82 -11.60
C LEU A 16 2.81 -9.15 -10.43
N SER A 17 1.50 -9.37 -10.35
CA SER A 17 0.67 -9.02 -9.20
C SER A 17 1.27 -9.68 -7.95
N GLN A 18 1.76 -8.85 -7.01
CA GLN A 18 2.18 -9.21 -5.64
C GLN A 18 3.66 -9.59 -5.39
N LYS A 19 4.55 -9.57 -6.37
CA LYS A 19 5.97 -9.93 -6.13
C LYS A 19 6.87 -8.83 -5.57
N PHE A 20 6.41 -7.58 -5.47
CA PHE A 20 7.27 -6.48 -5.01
C PHE A 20 6.62 -5.64 -3.91
N ILE A 21 7.40 -5.32 -2.88
CA ILE A 21 7.14 -4.18 -1.99
C ILE A 21 8.10 -3.06 -2.37
N VAL A 22 7.54 -1.92 -2.71
CA VAL A 22 8.29 -0.70 -2.95
C VAL A 22 8.15 0.22 -1.74
N ARG A 23 9.28 0.55 -1.12
CA ARG A 23 9.36 1.53 -0.03
C ARG A 23 10.01 2.80 -0.56
N ILE A 24 9.23 3.88 -0.52
CA ILE A 24 9.73 5.22 -0.83
C ILE A 24 10.37 5.80 0.44
N LYS A 25 11.63 6.19 0.34
CA LYS A 25 12.33 6.97 1.36
C LYS A 25 12.31 8.43 0.96
N THR A 26 11.78 9.26 1.84
CA THR A 26 11.88 10.72 1.76
C THR A 26 12.71 11.23 2.93
N CYS A 27 13.19 12.49 2.85
CA CYS A 27 14.04 13.12 3.86
C CYS A 27 13.38 13.31 5.24
N HIS A 28 12.10 12.97 5.41
CA HIS A 28 11.36 13.16 6.67
C HIS A 28 11.19 11.83 7.41
N ASN A 29 12.10 11.54 8.34
CA ASN A 29 11.98 10.42 9.26
C ASN A 29 11.36 10.87 10.59
N ARG A 30 10.30 10.19 11.05
CA ARG A 30 9.60 10.47 12.31
C ARG A 30 9.64 9.20 13.18
N PRO A 31 10.75 8.92 13.90
CA PRO A 31 10.93 7.66 14.63
C PRO A 31 9.99 7.50 15.84
N LYS A 32 9.43 8.61 16.34
CA LYS A 32 8.49 8.64 17.49
C LYS A 32 7.02 8.77 17.06
N ALA A 33 6.69 8.47 15.81
CA ALA A 33 5.31 8.53 15.35
C ALA A 33 4.47 7.48 16.08
N LYS A 34 3.33 7.89 16.63
CA LYS A 34 2.38 7.00 17.34
C LYS A 34 1.25 6.49 16.43
N SER A 35 1.15 7.04 15.22
CA SER A 35 0.13 6.68 14.25
C SER A 35 0.64 6.79 12.81
N LEU A 36 -0.02 6.06 11.92
CA LEU A 36 0.23 6.02 10.48
C LEU A 36 -1.04 6.42 9.72
N LEU A 37 -0.92 7.37 8.80
CA LEU A 37 -1.96 7.65 7.81
C LEU A 37 -1.59 6.96 6.49
N ILE A 38 -2.50 6.13 5.97
CA ILE A 38 -2.36 5.50 4.67
C ILE A 38 -3.45 6.04 3.75
N LEU A 39 -3.01 6.59 2.61
CA LEU A 39 -3.89 6.97 1.51
C LEU A 39 -4.04 5.75 0.59
N CYS A 40 -5.23 5.18 0.56
CA CYS A 40 -5.51 3.94 -0.16
C CYS A 40 -6.42 4.17 -1.35
N ASP A 41 -6.20 3.41 -2.42
CA ASP A 41 -7.23 3.20 -3.42
C ASP A 41 -8.36 2.32 -2.85
N GLY A 42 -9.51 2.31 -3.52
CA GLY A 42 -10.71 1.58 -3.07
C GLY A 42 -11.03 0.32 -3.90
N GLY A 43 -10.07 -0.16 -4.70
CA GLY A 43 -10.24 -1.27 -5.63
C GLY A 43 -9.96 -2.65 -5.02
N GLY A 44 -10.58 -3.69 -5.59
CA GLY A 44 -10.28 -5.08 -5.26
C GLY A 44 -10.34 -5.40 -3.77
N SER A 45 -9.29 -6.06 -3.26
CA SER A 45 -9.17 -6.47 -1.85
C SER A 45 -9.14 -5.29 -0.88
N ASN A 46 -8.69 -4.11 -1.32
CA ASN A 46 -8.56 -2.91 -0.48
C ASN A 46 -9.84 -2.08 -0.45
N SER A 47 -10.98 -2.61 -0.92
CA SER A 47 -12.20 -1.83 -0.96
C SER A 47 -12.64 -1.39 0.44
N SER A 48 -13.02 -0.12 0.56
CA SER A 48 -13.60 0.43 1.79
C SER A 48 -14.86 -0.32 2.26
N ARG A 49 -15.50 -1.08 1.37
CA ARG A 49 -16.69 -1.91 1.66
C ARG A 49 -16.36 -3.30 2.20
N HIS A 50 -15.17 -3.83 1.94
CA HIS A 50 -14.79 -5.17 2.35
C HIS A 50 -14.26 -5.17 3.79
N TYR A 51 -14.58 -6.22 4.54
CA TYR A 51 -14.18 -6.37 5.95
C TYR A 51 -12.89 -7.18 6.10
N ILE A 52 -12.51 -8.00 5.12
CA ILE A 52 -11.23 -8.73 5.15
C ILE A 52 -10.03 -7.79 5.26
N PHE A 53 -10.03 -6.69 4.52
CA PHE A 53 -8.97 -5.68 4.61
C PHE A 53 -8.93 -5.00 5.97
N LYS A 54 -10.10 -4.77 6.57
CA LYS A 54 -10.21 -4.19 7.93
C LYS A 54 -9.69 -5.14 8.99
N GLU A 55 -9.96 -6.43 8.85
CA GLU A 55 -9.45 -7.47 9.75
C GLU A 55 -7.92 -7.58 9.65
N ASP A 56 -7.38 -7.70 8.44
CA ASP A 56 -5.92 -7.75 8.21
C ASP A 56 -5.25 -6.45 8.68
N LEU A 57 -5.91 -5.30 8.51
CA LEU A 57 -5.45 -4.02 9.04
C LEU A 57 -5.40 -3.99 10.56
N GLN A 58 -6.45 -4.50 11.23
CA GLN A 58 -6.47 -4.57 12.69
C GLN A 58 -5.35 -5.47 13.22
N LYS A 59 -5.16 -6.65 12.64
CA LYS A 59 -4.04 -7.55 12.97
C LYS A 59 -2.70 -6.85 12.79
N THR A 60 -2.55 -6.06 11.73
CA THR A 60 -1.34 -5.27 11.47
C THR A 60 -1.14 -4.16 12.50
N ALA A 61 -2.20 -3.44 12.88
CA ALA A 61 -2.13 -2.40 13.91
C ALA A 61 -1.68 -2.98 15.26
N ASN A 62 -2.27 -4.11 15.67
CA ASN A 62 -1.88 -4.84 16.89
C ASN A 62 -0.41 -5.27 16.82
N ALA A 63 0.01 -5.91 15.73
CA ALA A 63 1.39 -6.39 15.56
C ALA A 63 2.43 -5.25 15.57
N LEU A 64 2.07 -4.05 15.10
CA LEU A 64 2.95 -2.89 15.10
C LEU A 64 2.87 -2.05 16.38
N GLY A 65 1.83 -2.23 17.20
CA GLY A 65 1.53 -1.35 18.33
C GLY A 65 1.27 0.11 17.90
N LEU A 66 0.77 0.32 16.69
CA LEU A 66 0.56 1.65 16.11
C LEU A 66 -0.87 1.80 15.60
N GLU A 67 -1.48 2.96 15.86
CA GLU A 67 -2.74 3.33 15.22
C GLU A 67 -2.53 3.48 13.71
N ILE A 68 -3.37 2.82 12.91
CA ILE A 68 -3.36 2.96 11.45
C ILE A 68 -4.69 3.56 11.01
N ARG A 69 -4.63 4.75 10.41
CA ARG A 69 -5.76 5.42 9.78
C ARG A 69 -5.72 5.22 8.28
N ILE A 70 -6.81 4.72 7.71
CA ILE A 70 -7.00 4.62 6.28
C ILE A 70 -7.86 5.79 5.82
N ALA A 71 -7.43 6.45 4.74
CA ALA A 71 -8.26 7.37 3.98
C ALA A 71 -8.34 6.89 2.53
N HIS A 72 -9.52 6.42 2.13
CA HIS A 72 -9.72 5.94 0.76
C HIS A 72 -10.03 7.08 -0.20
N TYR A 73 -9.44 7.01 -1.39
CA TYR A 73 -9.91 7.78 -2.53
C TYR A 73 -11.27 7.25 -3.01
N PRO A 74 -12.26 8.12 -3.28
CA PRO A 74 -13.48 7.78 -4.01
C PRO A 74 -13.23 6.99 -5.31
N PRO A 75 -14.24 6.28 -5.85
CA PRO A 75 -14.06 5.55 -7.10
C PRO A 75 -13.75 6.58 -8.20
N TYR A 76 -12.87 6.22 -9.13
CA TYR A 76 -12.44 7.08 -10.23
C TYR A 76 -11.67 8.35 -9.82
N THR A 77 -11.20 8.43 -8.56
CA THR A 77 -10.39 9.55 -8.08
C THR A 77 -8.93 9.16 -7.77
N SER A 78 -8.45 8.01 -8.27
CA SER A 78 -7.05 7.58 -8.10
C SER A 78 -6.05 8.57 -8.67
N LYS A 79 -6.44 9.37 -9.69
CA LYS A 79 -5.62 10.46 -10.25
C LYS A 79 -5.19 11.52 -9.22
N TYR A 80 -5.85 11.59 -8.06
CA TYR A 80 -5.48 12.51 -6.99
C TYR A 80 -4.52 11.88 -5.97
N ASN A 81 -4.16 10.60 -6.13
CA ASN A 81 -3.12 9.98 -5.33
C ASN A 81 -1.76 10.60 -5.71
N PRO A 82 -1.04 11.23 -4.76
CA PRO A 82 0.23 11.88 -5.06
C PRO A 82 1.25 10.96 -5.70
N ILE A 83 1.18 9.65 -5.45
CA ILE A 83 2.16 8.71 -5.99
C ILE A 83 2.10 8.59 -7.52
N GLU A 84 0.91 8.73 -8.11
CA GLU A 84 0.68 8.67 -9.56
C GLU A 84 1.53 9.73 -10.29
N HIS A 85 1.74 10.87 -9.64
CA HIS A 85 2.44 12.02 -10.23
C HIS A 85 3.85 12.21 -9.68
N ARG A 86 4.12 11.73 -8.47
CA ARG A 86 5.39 12.00 -7.76
C ARG A 86 6.37 10.83 -7.77
N PHE A 87 5.93 9.63 -8.14
CA PHE A 87 6.79 8.45 -8.10
C PHE A 87 6.76 7.66 -9.40
N PHE A 88 5.59 7.28 -9.92
CA PHE A 88 5.53 6.44 -11.12
C PHE A 88 6.22 7.02 -12.36
N PRO A 89 6.16 8.33 -12.64
CA PRO A 89 6.90 8.89 -13.78
C PRO A 89 8.42 8.69 -13.66
N HIS A 90 8.94 8.57 -12.43
CA HIS A 90 10.35 8.28 -12.20
C HIS A 90 10.67 6.80 -12.37
N VAL A 91 9.75 5.91 -11.95
CA VAL A 91 9.89 4.46 -12.18
C VAL A 91 9.85 4.13 -13.67
N THR A 92 8.91 4.72 -14.41
CA THR A 92 8.81 4.55 -15.87
C THR A 92 10.11 4.92 -16.56
N ARG A 93 10.70 6.08 -16.22
CA ARG A 93 12.01 6.50 -16.75
C ARG A 93 13.15 5.57 -16.34
N ALA A 94 13.13 5.03 -15.12
CA ALA A 94 14.15 4.08 -14.67
C ALA A 94 14.10 2.75 -15.45
N CYS A 95 12.96 2.42 -16.05
CA CYS A 95 12.73 1.21 -16.83
C CYS A 95 12.75 1.44 -18.36
N GLU A 96 12.87 2.69 -18.80
CA GLU A 96 12.73 3.07 -20.20
C GLU A 96 13.85 2.46 -21.06
N GLY A 97 13.47 1.89 -22.21
CA GLY A 97 14.41 1.27 -23.15
C GLY A 97 15.01 -0.07 -22.70
N VAL A 98 14.50 -0.69 -21.62
CA VAL A 98 15.01 -1.97 -21.11
C VAL A 98 13.97 -3.09 -21.29
N VAL A 99 14.42 -4.24 -21.77
CA VAL A 99 13.60 -5.47 -21.83
C VAL A 99 13.59 -6.12 -20.46
N PHE A 100 12.40 -6.48 -19.96
CA PHE A 100 12.26 -7.21 -18.70
C PHE A 100 12.41 -8.71 -18.94
N ASP A 101 13.57 -9.25 -18.56
CA ASP A 101 13.92 -10.67 -18.69
C ASP A 101 13.77 -11.45 -17.37
N SER A 102 13.87 -10.78 -16.22
CA SER A 102 13.77 -11.39 -14.89
C SER A 102 13.16 -10.46 -13.84
N VAL A 103 12.71 -11.04 -12.72
CA VAL A 103 12.19 -10.29 -11.55
C VAL A 103 13.31 -9.45 -10.93
N GLU A 104 14.53 -9.97 -10.95
CA GLU A 104 15.75 -9.34 -10.45
C GLU A 104 16.13 -8.11 -11.29
N THR A 105 15.99 -8.20 -12.61
CA THR A 105 16.18 -7.05 -13.52
C THR A 105 15.18 -5.95 -13.17
N VAL A 106 13.90 -6.29 -13.05
CA VAL A 106 12.86 -5.31 -12.68
C VAL A 106 13.15 -4.68 -11.31
N LYS A 107 13.52 -5.48 -10.30
CA LYS A 107 13.94 -4.98 -8.98
C LYS A 107 15.07 -3.97 -9.11
N THR A 108 16.09 -4.31 -9.90
CA THR A 108 17.29 -3.48 -10.09
C THR A 108 16.94 -2.15 -10.75
N LEU A 109 16.12 -2.16 -11.79
CA LEU A 109 15.66 -0.96 -12.48
C LEU A 109 14.84 -0.06 -11.55
N ILE A 110 13.82 -0.60 -10.90
CA ILE A 110 12.97 0.19 -9.99
C ILE A 110 13.79 0.76 -8.82
N SER A 111 14.78 0.01 -8.30
CA SER A 111 15.65 0.48 -7.20
C SER A 111 16.53 1.67 -7.57
N ARG A 112 16.79 1.92 -8.86
CA ARG A 112 17.52 3.10 -9.34
C ARG A 112 16.68 4.38 -9.32
N THR A 113 15.37 4.27 -9.09
CA THR A 113 14.45 5.40 -9.05
C THR A 113 14.83 6.37 -7.93
N SER A 114 15.26 7.57 -8.32
CA SER A 114 15.56 8.68 -7.40
C SER A 114 15.15 10.03 -7.99
N THR A 115 15.09 11.06 -7.15
CA THR A 115 14.81 12.44 -7.58
C THR A 115 15.83 13.43 -7.01
N SER A 116 16.04 14.56 -7.70
CA SER A 116 16.91 15.64 -7.23
C SER A 116 16.47 16.23 -5.88
N LYS A 117 15.20 16.05 -5.49
CA LYS A 117 14.66 16.46 -4.19
C LYS A 117 14.87 15.42 -3.08
N GLY A 118 15.67 14.38 -3.33
CA GLY A 118 16.09 13.40 -2.32
C GLY A 118 15.14 12.22 -2.11
N LEU A 119 14.16 12.01 -2.99
CA LEU A 119 13.37 10.77 -2.97
C LEU A 119 14.27 9.62 -3.44
N THR A 120 14.28 8.52 -2.68
CA THR A 120 14.96 7.27 -3.04
C THR A 120 14.03 6.09 -2.85
N THR A 121 14.35 5.00 -3.53
CA THR A 121 13.48 3.82 -3.61
C THR A 121 14.19 2.59 -3.10
N ILE A 122 13.47 1.78 -2.32
CA ILE A 122 13.92 0.44 -1.93
C ILE A 122 12.89 -0.54 -2.42
N VAL A 123 13.35 -1.59 -3.10
CA VAL A 123 12.48 -2.62 -3.66
C VAL A 123 12.82 -3.96 -3.00
N HIS A 124 11.81 -4.60 -2.44
CA HIS A 124 11.89 -5.93 -1.89
C HIS A 124 11.08 -6.88 -2.77
N ILE A 125 11.63 -8.07 -3.04
CA ILE A 125 10.88 -9.16 -3.65
C ILE A 125 10.13 -9.88 -2.54
N LEU A 126 8.84 -10.11 -2.74
CA LEU A 126 8.00 -10.95 -1.92
C LEU A 126 7.87 -12.32 -2.57
N ASP A 127 8.43 -13.32 -1.92
CA ASP A 127 8.26 -14.73 -2.29
C ASP A 127 7.27 -15.39 -1.33
N LYS A 128 6.04 -14.87 -1.32
CA LYS A 128 4.94 -15.40 -0.52
C LYS A 128 3.75 -15.70 -1.42
N ILE A 129 3.12 -16.84 -1.15
CA ILE A 129 1.85 -17.20 -1.76
C ILE A 129 0.75 -16.52 -0.95
N TYR A 130 -0.05 -15.70 -1.62
CA TYR A 130 -1.22 -15.05 -1.03
C TYR A 130 -2.48 -15.79 -1.47
N GLU A 131 -3.22 -16.31 -0.50
CA GLU A 131 -4.48 -16.99 -0.76
C GLU A 131 -5.53 -16.01 -1.30
N THR A 132 -6.14 -16.37 -2.42
CA THR A 132 -7.24 -15.64 -3.02
C THR A 132 -8.58 -16.12 -2.44
N GLY A 133 -9.60 -15.28 -2.46
CA GLY A 133 -10.94 -15.64 -1.99
C GLY A 133 -11.08 -15.83 -0.46
N ARG A 134 -10.05 -15.44 0.32
CA ARG A 134 -10.12 -15.42 1.78
C ARG A 134 -11.35 -14.65 2.27
N LYS A 135 -12.05 -15.23 3.24
CA LYS A 135 -13.15 -14.59 3.96
C LYS A 135 -12.64 -14.11 5.31
N TYR A 136 -13.29 -13.07 5.82
CA TYR A 136 -13.03 -12.60 7.18
C TYR A 136 -13.66 -13.55 8.19
N ALA A 137 -13.17 -13.55 9.43
CA ALA A 137 -13.74 -14.37 10.50
C ALA A 137 -15.23 -14.05 10.72
N ALA A 138 -16.06 -15.07 10.97
CA ALA A 138 -17.52 -14.91 11.00
C ALA A 138 -17.99 -13.91 12.08
N ASP A 139 -17.30 -13.90 13.21
CA ASP A 139 -17.51 -13.04 14.39
C ASP A 139 -16.92 -11.63 14.23
N PHE A 140 -16.03 -11.40 13.25
CA PHE A 140 -15.34 -10.12 13.09
C PHE A 140 -16.31 -8.95 12.91
N LYS A 141 -17.45 -9.16 12.25
CA LYS A 141 -18.42 -8.08 12.03
C LYS A 141 -19.15 -7.67 13.32
N GLU A 142 -19.32 -8.60 14.26
CA GLU A 142 -19.97 -8.36 15.54
C GLU A 142 -19.02 -7.66 16.51
N ILE A 143 -17.75 -8.08 16.53
CA ILE A 143 -16.72 -7.54 17.44
C ILE A 143 -16.07 -6.27 16.87
N MET A 144 -16.05 -6.11 15.54
CA MET A 144 -15.31 -5.15 14.73
C MET A 144 -14.73 -3.93 15.50
N PRO A 145 -13.43 -3.97 15.86
CA PRO A 145 -12.80 -2.90 16.63
C PRO A 145 -12.45 -1.64 15.80
N ILE A 146 -12.72 -1.67 14.50
CA ILE A 146 -12.46 -0.53 13.61
C ILE A 146 -13.34 0.66 13.99
N VAL A 147 -12.70 1.81 14.16
CA VAL A 147 -13.37 3.08 14.44
C VAL A 147 -13.54 3.86 13.14
N PHE A 148 -14.78 4.05 12.69
CA PHE A 148 -15.07 4.88 11.53
C PHE A 148 -14.97 6.37 11.86
N ASP A 149 -14.48 7.16 10.91
CA ASP A 149 -14.34 8.60 11.10
C ASP A 149 -15.68 9.33 11.02
N THR A 150 -15.80 10.46 11.71
CA THR A 150 -17.00 11.32 11.65
C THR A 150 -17.20 11.92 10.26
N HIS A 151 -16.11 12.27 9.58
CA HIS A 151 -16.13 12.79 8.21
C HIS A 151 -15.83 11.68 7.21
N LEU A 152 -16.78 11.45 6.29
CA LEU A 152 -16.73 10.38 5.28
C LEU A 152 -16.49 8.97 5.88
N PRO A 153 -17.33 8.51 6.83
CA PRO A 153 -17.19 7.20 7.50
C PRO A 153 -17.15 6.02 6.52
N LYS A 154 -17.77 6.15 5.35
CA LYS A 154 -17.74 5.14 4.29
C LYS A 154 -16.33 4.90 3.72
N TRP A 155 -15.45 5.88 3.85
CA TRP A 155 -14.14 5.92 3.20
C TRP A 155 -12.98 5.94 4.19
N ASN A 156 -13.23 6.45 5.40
CA ASN A 156 -12.16 6.73 6.35
C ASN A 156 -12.44 6.03 7.67
N TYR A 157 -11.44 5.32 8.16
CA TYR A 157 -11.52 4.53 9.38
C TYR A 157 -10.15 4.27 9.98
N ARG A 158 -10.15 3.84 11.24
CA ARG A 158 -8.97 3.67 12.07
C ARG A 158 -8.96 2.28 12.69
N ALA A 159 -7.82 1.60 12.57
CA ALA A 159 -7.47 0.45 13.37
C ALA A 159 -6.63 0.94 14.55
N ILE A 160 -7.15 0.78 15.75
CA ILE A 160 -6.46 1.15 17.00
C ILE A 160 -5.87 -0.12 17.58
N PRO A 161 -4.57 -0.17 17.89
CA PRO A 161 -3.94 -1.36 18.47
C PRO A 161 -4.64 -1.74 19.78
N GLN A 162 -4.94 -3.01 19.92
CA GLN A 162 -5.46 -3.62 21.15
C GLN A 162 -4.28 -4.20 21.92
N GLU A 163 -4.28 -4.02 23.24
CA GLU A 163 -3.28 -4.58 24.16
C GLU A 163 -3.27 -6.11 24.15
#